data_AF-A0A382TI10-F1
#
_entry.id   AF-A0A382TI10-F1
#
_cell.length_a   1.000
_cell.length_b   1.000
_cell.length_c   1.000
_cell.angle_alpha   90.00
_cell.angle_beta   90.00
_cell.angle_gamma   90.00
#
_symmetry.space_group_name_H-M   'P 1'
#
loop_
_entity.id
_entity.type
_entity.pdbx_description
1 polymer ?
#
loop_
_entity_poly.entity_id
_entity_poly.type
_entity_poly.pdbx_seq_one_letter_code
_entity_poly.pdbx_strand_id
1 'polypeptide(L)'
;MSKDEFRQLRANLGMSRIECAKYLGLSSAEDIILFENGTSDIKPEYTKILAVLDSKIETAVILEVDLFSQSAERNVILVRFLTDDEFALYEPEFFDELGSASVHGAFVRRTKRAIERIGGEVTVAYMDSEFYQTWLSVNDFDDSREIRVTWVRQQIRGLAK
;
A
#
# COMPACT_ATOMS: atom_id res chain seq x y z
N MET A 1 -7.48 13.45 -19.83
CA MET A 1 -6.19 13.08 -19.23
C MET A 1 -5.22 12.79 -20.37
N SER A 2 -4.05 13.42 -20.37
CA SER A 2 -2.99 13.17 -21.34
C SER A 2 -2.29 11.82 -21.07
N LYS A 3 -1.52 11.33 -22.05
CA LYS A 3 -0.73 10.10 -21.89
C LYS A 3 0.27 10.17 -20.73
N ASP A 4 0.85 11.35 -20.50
CA ASP A 4 1.84 11.54 -19.44
C ASP A 4 1.15 11.63 -18.06
N GLU A 5 -0.03 12.26 -17.97
CA GLU A 5 -0.85 12.24 -16.76
C GLU A 5 -1.29 10.81 -16.39
N PHE A 6 -1.71 10.00 -17.37
CA PHE A 6 -2.09 8.61 -17.14
C PHE A 6 -0.91 7.76 -16.68
N ARG A 7 0.25 7.89 -17.34
CA ARG A 7 1.50 7.22 -16.94
C ARG A 7 1.87 7.60 -15.51
N GLN A 8 1.78 8.89 -15.17
CA GLN A 8 2.11 9.39 -13.85
C GLN A 8 1.14 8.86 -12.79
N LEU A 9 -0.17 8.83 -13.07
CA LEU A 9 -1.18 8.29 -12.18
C LEU A 9 -0.93 6.82 -11.88
N ARG A 10 -0.71 5.98 -12.91
CA ARG A 10 -0.35 4.57 -12.72
C ARG A 10 0.90 4.40 -11.87
N ALA A 11 1.95 5.16 -12.16
CA ALA A 11 3.21 5.09 -11.41
C ALA A 11 3.02 5.53 -9.95
N ASN A 12 2.20 6.56 -9.70
CA ASN A 12 1.87 7.04 -8.36
C ASN A 12 1.08 6.00 -7.55
N LEU A 13 0.21 5.23 -8.20
CA LEU A 13 -0.48 4.08 -7.62
C LEU A 13 0.44 2.88 -7.37
N GLY A 14 1.71 2.95 -7.78
CA GLY A 14 2.68 1.86 -7.58
C GLY A 14 2.49 0.66 -8.51
N MET A 15 1.59 0.74 -9.49
CA MET A 15 1.29 -0.37 -10.38
C MET A 15 2.31 -0.46 -11.51
N SER A 16 2.74 -1.67 -11.84
CA SER A 16 3.31 -2.00 -13.15
C SER A 16 2.25 -1.90 -14.26
N ARG A 17 2.68 -1.97 -15.53
CA ARG A 17 1.75 -2.00 -16.67
C ARG A 17 0.87 -3.26 -16.67
N ILE A 18 1.42 -4.39 -16.24
CA ILE A 18 0.70 -5.67 -16.15
C ILE A 18 -0.39 -5.58 -15.08
N GLU A 19 -0.04 -5.08 -13.89
CA GLU A 19 -1.02 -4.91 -12.80
C GLU A 19 -2.11 -3.91 -13.17
N CYS A 20 -1.74 -2.79 -13.81
CA CYS A 20 -2.71 -1.80 -14.26
C CYS A 20 -3.66 -2.38 -15.32
N ALA A 21 -3.15 -3.17 -16.27
CA ALA A 21 -3.98 -3.86 -17.24
C ALA A 21 -4.97 -4.82 -16.56
N LYS A 22 -4.49 -5.66 -15.65
CA LYS A 22 -5.32 -6.59 -14.86
C LYS A 22 -6.39 -5.82 -14.07
N TYR A 23 -6.02 -4.73 -13.40
CA TYR A 23 -6.93 -3.91 -12.61
C TYR A 23 -8.04 -3.25 -13.45
N LEU A 24 -7.72 -2.87 -14.70
CA LEU A 24 -8.67 -2.28 -15.64
C LEU A 24 -9.47 -3.32 -16.45
N GLY A 25 -9.27 -4.62 -16.20
CA GLY A 25 -9.92 -5.70 -16.94
C GLY A 25 -9.44 -5.82 -18.40
N LEU A 26 -8.22 -5.37 -18.69
CA LEU A 26 -7.58 -5.49 -20.01
C LEU A 26 -6.87 -6.83 -20.13
N SER A 27 -6.86 -7.39 -21.34
CA SER A 27 -6.27 -8.71 -21.61
C SER A 27 -4.74 -8.72 -21.54
N SER A 28 -4.08 -7.57 -21.70
CA SER A 28 -2.62 -7.49 -21.71
C SER A 28 -2.08 -6.11 -21.33
N ALA A 29 -0.79 -6.05 -20.99
CA ALA A 29 -0.08 -4.80 -20.76
C ALA A 29 0.13 -3.95 -22.04
N GLU A 30 -0.11 -4.51 -23.23
CA GLU A 30 0.10 -3.81 -24.51
C GLU A 30 -0.82 -2.60 -24.63
N ASP A 31 -2.07 -2.72 -24.19
CA ASP A 31 -3.03 -1.61 -24.19
C ASP A 31 -2.51 -0.43 -23.35
N ILE A 32 -1.92 -0.72 -22.18
CA ILE A 32 -1.30 0.30 -21.33
C ILE A 32 -0.10 0.97 -22.02
N ILE A 33 0.71 0.20 -22.76
CA ILE A 33 1.84 0.74 -23.53
C ILE A 33 1.34 1.67 -24.62
N LEU A 34 0.30 1.27 -25.37
CA LEU A 34 -0.30 2.08 -26.42
C LEU A 34 -0.89 3.39 -25.87
N PHE A 35 -1.57 3.34 -24.73
CA PHE A 35 -2.08 4.51 -24.01
C PHE A 35 -0.95 5.46 -23.60
N GLU A 36 0.09 4.93 -22.97
CA GLU A 36 1.22 5.72 -22.48
C GLU A 36 2.07 6.31 -23.62
N ASN A 37 2.11 5.67 -24.78
CA ASN A 37 2.82 6.20 -25.95
C ASN A 37 1.98 7.24 -26.72
N GLY A 38 0.67 7.26 -26.49
CA GLY A 38 -0.29 8.08 -27.24
C GLY A 38 -0.63 7.50 -28.60
N THR A 39 -0.43 6.19 -28.77
CA THR A 39 -0.80 5.43 -29.98
C THR A 39 -2.27 5.04 -29.97
N SER A 40 -2.88 4.96 -28.78
CA SER A 40 -4.29 4.65 -28.59
C SER A 40 -4.93 5.62 -27.61
N ASP A 41 -6.21 5.90 -27.82
CA ASP A 41 -6.99 6.79 -26.96
C ASP A 41 -7.28 6.15 -25.60
N ILE A 42 -7.10 6.95 -24.55
CA ILE A 42 -7.39 6.53 -23.19
C ILE A 42 -8.88 6.71 -22.93
N LYS A 43 -9.58 5.61 -22.71
CA LYS A 43 -11.00 5.68 -22.37
C LYS A 43 -11.21 6.46 -21.06
N PRO A 44 -12.19 7.39 -20.99
CA PRO A 44 -12.47 8.16 -19.78
C PRO A 44 -12.78 7.28 -18.56
N GLU A 45 -13.36 6.11 -18.78
CA GLU A 45 -13.64 5.11 -17.74
C GLU A 45 -12.37 4.64 -17.01
N TYR A 46 -11.32 4.29 -17.75
CA TYR A 46 -10.05 3.85 -17.15
C TYR A 46 -9.40 4.95 -16.31
N THR A 47 -9.47 6.19 -16.82
CA THR A 47 -9.01 7.36 -16.06
C THR A 47 -9.78 7.52 -14.76
N LYS A 48 -11.11 7.40 -14.81
CA LYS A 48 -11.99 7.53 -13.64
C LYS A 48 -11.69 6.45 -12.60
N ILE A 49 -11.52 5.20 -13.03
CA ILE A 49 -11.21 4.07 -12.14
C ILE A 49 -9.91 4.31 -11.37
N LEU A 50 -8.83 4.68 -12.08
CA LEU A 50 -7.54 4.96 -11.42
C LEU A 50 -7.60 6.19 -10.52
N ALA A 51 -8.33 7.24 -10.92
CA ALA A 51 -8.48 8.45 -10.10
C ALA A 51 -9.27 8.18 -8.81
N VAL A 52 -10.31 7.33 -8.87
CA VAL A 52 -11.04 6.90 -7.67
C VAL A 52 -10.13 6.12 -6.74
N LEU A 53 -9.32 5.20 -7.25
CA LEU A 53 -8.36 4.46 -6.44
C LEU A 53 -7.33 5.39 -5.77
N ASP A 54 -6.81 6.37 -6.52
CA ASP A 54 -5.88 7.36 -5.99
C ASP A 54 -6.51 8.18 -4.86
N SER A 55 -7.78 8.58 -5.03
CA SER A 55 -8.54 9.29 -3.99
C SER A 55 -8.77 8.44 -2.74
N LYS A 56 -8.96 7.12 -2.88
CA LYS A 56 -9.05 6.21 -1.72
C LYS A 56 -7.73 6.18 -0.94
N ILE A 57 -6.60 6.09 -1.65
CA ILE A 57 -5.28 6.16 -1.01
C ILE A 57 -5.12 7.49 -0.26
N GLU A 58 -5.42 8.62 -0.90
CA GLU A 58 -5.30 9.93 -0.25
C GLU A 58 -6.18 10.05 1.00
N THR A 59 -7.41 9.52 0.93
CA THR A 59 -8.32 9.50 2.09
C THR A 59 -7.73 8.67 3.23
N ALA A 60 -7.23 7.47 2.93
CA ALA A 60 -6.60 6.61 3.93
C ALA A 60 -5.32 7.25 4.52
N VAL A 61 -4.51 7.93 3.70
CA VAL A 61 -3.31 8.66 4.16
C VAL A 61 -3.70 9.76 5.15
N ILE A 62 -4.75 10.55 4.84
CA ILE A 62 -5.24 11.61 5.73
C ILE A 62 -5.66 11.03 7.07
N LEU A 63 -6.43 9.92 7.07
CA LEU A 63 -6.88 9.27 8.30
C LEU A 63 -5.71 8.82 9.18
N GLU A 64 -4.67 8.19 8.60
CA GLU A 64 -3.48 7.78 9.35
C GLU A 64 -2.68 8.97 9.91
N VAL A 65 -2.59 10.07 9.14
CA VAL A 65 -1.91 11.30 9.59
C VAL A 65 -2.69 11.97 10.72
N ASP A 66 -4.02 11.98 10.66
CA ASP A 66 -4.87 12.51 11.72
C ASP A 66 -4.73 11.68 13.01
N LEU A 67 -4.71 10.35 12.88
CA LEU A 67 -4.44 9.44 14.00
C LEU A 67 -3.06 9.68 14.60
N PHE A 68 -2.02 9.80 13.77
CA PHE A 68 -0.66 10.12 14.23
C PHE A 68 -0.60 11.47 14.94
N SER A 69 -1.29 12.49 14.42
CA SER A 69 -1.26 13.84 15.01
C SER A 69 -1.86 13.89 16.41
N GLN A 70 -2.78 12.98 16.71
CA GLN A 70 -3.40 12.81 18.03
C GLN A 70 -2.57 11.90 18.96
N SER A 71 -1.61 11.14 18.42
CA SER A 71 -0.75 10.26 19.20
C SER A 71 0.37 11.03 19.91
N ALA A 72 0.72 10.55 21.12
CA ALA A 72 1.91 11.01 21.84
C ALA A 72 3.21 10.39 21.30
N GLU A 73 3.11 9.23 20.64
CA GLU A 73 4.26 8.53 20.07
C GLU A 73 4.68 9.20 18.76
N ARG A 74 5.96 9.57 18.66
CA ARG A 74 6.53 10.19 17.44
C ARG A 74 7.17 9.19 16.50
N ASN A 75 7.29 7.94 16.91
CA ASN A 75 7.85 6.85 16.12
C ASN A 75 6.73 5.90 15.69
N VAL A 76 6.53 5.77 14.38
CA VAL A 76 5.46 4.94 13.80
C VAL A 76 6.08 3.77 13.05
N ILE A 77 5.44 2.61 13.17
CA ILE A 77 5.74 1.46 12.35
C ILE A 77 4.59 1.25 11.37
N LEU A 78 4.93 1.22 10.08
CA LEU A 78 4.00 0.84 9.02
C LEU A 78 4.38 -0.56 8.54
N VAL A 79 3.45 -1.51 8.69
CA VAL A 79 3.62 -2.88 8.16
C VAL A 79 3.29 -2.88 6.68
N ARG A 80 4.18 -3.46 5.86
CA ARG A 80 4.03 -3.57 4.41
C ARG A 80 3.96 -5.02 3.99
N PHE A 81 2.84 -5.41 3.39
CA PHE A 81 2.67 -6.70 2.74
C PHE A 81 3.34 -6.71 1.36
N LEU A 82 3.97 -7.83 1.00
CA LEU A 82 4.69 -7.97 -0.27
C LEU A 82 3.86 -8.66 -1.34
N THR A 83 2.89 -9.48 -0.95
CA THR A 83 2.02 -10.20 -1.87
C THR A 83 0.54 -9.89 -1.61
N ASP A 84 -0.28 -10.09 -2.64
CA ASP A 84 -1.73 -9.93 -2.53
C ASP A 84 -2.32 -10.91 -1.50
N ASP A 85 -1.79 -12.14 -1.41
CA ASP A 85 -2.23 -13.15 -0.45
C ASP A 85 -2.01 -12.70 1.00
N GLU A 86 -0.84 -12.13 1.30
CA GLU A 86 -0.56 -11.58 2.63
C GLU A 86 -1.47 -10.39 2.94
N PHE A 87 -1.62 -9.49 1.98
CA PHE A 87 -2.44 -8.30 2.19
C PHE A 87 -3.91 -8.67 2.42
N ALA A 88 -4.46 -9.60 1.63
CA ALA A 88 -5.81 -10.10 1.78
C ALA A 88 -6.02 -10.89 3.09
N LEU A 89 -5.01 -11.64 3.53
CA LEU A 89 -5.09 -12.41 4.78
C LEU A 89 -5.16 -11.51 6.01
N TYR A 90 -4.32 -10.48 6.07
CA TYR A 90 -4.11 -9.69 7.27
C TYR A 90 -4.95 -8.42 7.35
N GLU A 91 -5.30 -7.82 6.22
CA GLU A 91 -6.11 -6.60 6.14
C GLU A 91 -7.22 -6.78 5.08
N PRO A 92 -8.15 -7.73 5.26
CA PRO A 92 -9.13 -8.09 4.22
C PRO A 92 -10.01 -6.91 3.78
N GLU A 93 -10.49 -6.10 4.72
CA GLU A 93 -11.32 -4.93 4.40
C GLU A 93 -10.54 -3.89 3.58
N PHE A 94 -9.27 -3.67 3.91
CA PHE A 94 -8.44 -2.72 3.18
C PHE A 94 -7.96 -3.26 1.84
N PHE A 95 -7.79 -4.59 1.75
CA PHE A 95 -7.55 -5.29 0.49
C PHE A 95 -8.75 -5.13 -0.46
N ASP A 96 -9.99 -5.26 0.02
CA ASP A 96 -11.18 -5.03 -0.79
C ASP A 96 -11.25 -3.60 -1.34
N GLU A 97 -10.72 -2.62 -0.60
CA GLU A 97 -10.68 -1.23 -1.04
C GLU A 97 -9.60 -0.93 -2.08
N LEU A 98 -8.38 -1.44 -1.87
CA LEU A 98 -7.17 -1.11 -2.65
C LEU A 98 -6.83 -2.13 -3.74
N GLY A 99 -7.22 -3.39 -3.55
CA GLY A 99 -7.15 -4.48 -4.52
C GLY A 99 -5.78 -5.11 -4.77
N SER A 100 -4.67 -4.51 -4.31
CA SER A 100 -3.35 -5.14 -4.43
C SER A 100 -2.30 -4.63 -3.45
N ALA A 101 -1.31 -5.48 -3.19
CA ALA A 101 -0.17 -5.17 -2.33
C ALA A 101 0.71 -4.04 -2.91
N SER A 102 0.77 -3.90 -4.24
CA SER A 102 1.48 -2.80 -4.90
C SER A 102 0.84 -1.44 -4.61
N VAL A 103 -0.50 -1.39 -4.62
CA VAL A 103 -1.28 -0.20 -4.27
C VAL A 103 -1.17 0.11 -2.78
N HIS A 104 -1.25 -0.92 -1.93
CA HIS A 104 -0.94 -0.78 -0.51
C HIS A 104 0.48 -0.23 -0.28
N GLY A 105 1.46 -0.67 -1.06
CA GLY A 105 2.81 -0.12 -1.04
C GLY A 105 2.85 1.36 -1.41
N ALA A 106 1.98 1.85 -2.30
CA ALA A 106 1.84 3.27 -2.59
C ALA A 106 1.25 4.03 -1.40
N PHE A 107 0.20 3.49 -0.76
CA PHE A 107 -0.34 4.01 0.49
C PHE A 107 0.74 4.14 1.57
N VAL A 108 1.47 3.06 1.89
CA VAL A 108 2.55 3.07 2.91
C VAL A 108 3.59 4.14 2.61
N ARG A 109 4.01 4.31 1.35
CA ARG A 109 4.98 5.34 0.96
C ARG A 109 4.43 6.77 1.14
N ARG A 110 3.16 7.00 0.84
CA ARG A 110 2.52 8.32 0.99
C ARG A 110 2.30 8.66 2.45
N THR A 111 1.81 7.71 3.24
CA THR A 111 1.65 7.83 4.70
C THR A 111 2.97 8.14 5.38
N LYS A 112 4.04 7.37 5.04
CA LYS A 112 5.40 7.64 5.51
C LYS A 112 5.81 9.10 5.28
N ARG A 113 5.73 9.55 4.02
CA ARG A 113 6.12 10.91 3.64
C ARG A 113 5.28 11.98 4.34
N ALA A 114 3.99 11.74 4.53
CA ALA A 114 3.09 12.68 5.17
C ALA A 114 3.40 12.84 6.67
N ILE A 115 3.62 11.72 7.38
CA ILE A 115 4.01 11.73 8.79
C ILE A 115 5.40 12.36 8.99
N GLU A 116 6.38 12.02 8.13
CA GLU A 116 7.73 12.60 8.21
C GLU A 116 7.73 14.12 7.98
N ARG A 117 6.81 14.65 7.16
CA ARG A 117 6.67 16.10 6.94
C ARG A 117 6.19 16.88 8.17
N ILE A 118 5.49 16.23 9.10
CA ILE A 118 5.00 16.85 10.34
C ILE A 118 5.86 16.47 11.56
N GLY A 119 7.06 15.93 11.31
CA GLY A 119 8.08 15.68 12.34
C GLY A 119 7.99 14.31 13.02
N GLY A 120 7.23 13.35 12.48
CA GLY A 120 7.29 11.96 12.92
C GLY A 120 8.45 11.18 12.31
N GLU A 121 8.88 10.13 12.98
CA GLU A 121 9.82 9.13 12.44
C GLU A 121 9.05 7.88 12.04
N VAL A 122 9.28 7.34 10.84
CA VAL A 122 8.53 6.19 10.33
C VAL A 122 9.47 5.07 9.93
N THR A 123 9.26 3.90 10.54
CA THR A 123 9.88 2.65 10.11
C THR A 123 8.88 1.86 9.27
N VAL A 124 9.29 1.48 8.05
CA VAL A 124 8.51 0.55 7.24
C VAL A 124 9.09 -0.85 7.44
N ALA A 125 8.27 -1.77 7.93
CA ALA A 125 8.65 -3.16 8.12
C ALA A 125 7.87 -4.05 7.18
N TYR A 126 8.55 -5.02 6.58
CA TYR A 126 7.91 -5.99 5.70
C TYR A 126 7.30 -7.10 6.52
N MET A 127 6.09 -7.52 6.15
CA MET A 127 5.47 -8.70 6.72
C MET A 127 6.28 -9.93 6.32
N ASP A 128 6.59 -10.77 7.29
CA ASP A 128 7.12 -12.12 7.08
C ASP A 128 6.11 -13.08 7.68
N SER A 129 5.20 -13.58 6.84
CA SER A 129 4.07 -14.38 7.30
C SER A 129 4.50 -15.68 7.97
N GLU A 130 5.55 -16.33 7.47
CA GLU A 130 6.02 -17.60 8.01
C GLU A 130 6.56 -17.40 9.43
N PHE A 131 7.42 -16.39 9.61
CA PHE A 131 7.98 -16.08 10.91
C PHE A 131 6.92 -15.52 11.88
N TYR A 132 6.02 -14.67 11.39
CA TYR A 132 4.93 -14.11 12.20
C TYR A 132 3.97 -15.18 12.71
N GLN A 133 3.53 -16.12 11.87
CA GLN A 133 2.62 -17.19 12.26
C GLN A 133 3.26 -18.15 13.29
N THR A 134 4.56 -18.44 13.12
CA THR A 134 5.33 -19.20 14.10
C THR A 134 5.37 -18.47 15.44
N TRP A 135 5.62 -17.16 15.42
CA TRP A 135 5.65 -16.33 16.62
C TRP A 135 4.28 -16.24 17.31
N LEU A 136 3.17 -16.12 16.57
CA LEU A 136 1.81 -16.18 17.13
C LEU A 136 1.58 -17.51 17.85
N SER A 137 1.92 -18.62 17.19
CA SER A 137 1.70 -19.97 17.71
C SER A 137 2.48 -20.25 19.00
N VAL A 138 3.73 -19.79 19.08
CA VAL A 138 4.57 -19.95 20.27
C VAL A 138 4.07 -19.12 21.46
N ASN A 139 3.45 -17.97 21.19
CA ASN A 139 2.98 -17.05 22.23
C ASN A 139 1.48 -17.14 22.53
N ASP A 140 0.74 -18.03 21.85
CA ASP A 140 -0.71 -18.21 21.97
C ASP A 140 -1.48 -16.90 21.77
N PHE A 141 -1.12 -16.15 20.72
CA PHE A 141 -1.75 -14.89 20.36
C PHE A 141 -2.66 -15.02 19.14
N ASP A 142 -3.79 -14.33 19.16
CA ASP A 142 -4.63 -14.10 17.99
C ASP A 142 -4.06 -12.95 17.13
N ASP A 143 -4.21 -13.07 15.81
CA ASP A 143 -3.79 -12.01 14.89
C ASP A 143 -4.63 -10.74 15.08
N SER A 144 -3.93 -9.61 15.13
CA SER A 144 -4.52 -8.28 15.01
C SER A 144 -3.47 -7.29 14.54
N ARG A 145 -3.91 -6.12 14.06
CA ARG A 145 -2.99 -5.06 13.63
C ARG A 145 -2.03 -4.62 14.75
N GLU A 146 -2.49 -4.53 15.99
CA GLU A 146 -1.65 -4.18 17.14
C GLU A 146 -0.60 -5.26 17.43
N ILE A 147 -0.98 -6.53 17.32
CA ILE A 147 -0.08 -7.66 17.52
C ILE A 147 0.98 -7.72 16.41
N ARG A 148 0.62 -7.45 15.15
CA ARG A 148 1.59 -7.30 14.04
C ARG A 148 2.62 -6.22 14.31
N VAL A 149 2.19 -5.03 14.77
CA VAL A 149 3.11 -3.93 15.13
C VAL A 149 4.01 -4.35 16.30
N THR A 150 3.47 -5.04 17.29
CA THR A 150 4.22 -5.55 18.45
C THR A 150 5.30 -6.54 18.02
N TRP A 151 4.97 -7.47 17.14
CA TRP A 151 5.91 -8.41 16.54
C TRP A 151 7.04 -7.68 15.81
N VAL A 152 6.71 -6.71 14.94
CA VAL A 152 7.72 -5.90 14.24
C VAL A 152 8.63 -5.17 15.23
N ARG A 153 8.08 -4.56 16.28
CA ARG A 153 8.87 -3.87 17.33
C ARG A 153 9.89 -4.81 17.96
N GLN A 154 9.52 -6.08 18.19
CA GLN A 154 10.45 -7.08 18.72
C GLN A 154 11.55 -7.42 17.72
N GLN A 155 11.22 -7.57 16.44
CA GLN A 155 12.22 -7.84 15.39
C GLN A 155 13.26 -6.71 15.29
N ILE A 156 12.81 -5.45 15.26
CA ILE A 156 13.71 -4.29 15.19
C ILE A 156 14.64 -4.24 16.41
N ARG A 157 14.12 -4.50 17.62
CA ARG A 157 14.92 -4.51 18.86
C ARG A 157 15.91 -5.67 18.90
N GLY A 158 15.55 -6.83 18.35
CA GLY A 158 16.42 -8.00 18.27
C GLY A 158 17.60 -7.81 17.32
N LEU A 159 17.40 -7.07 16.23
CA LEU A 159 18.44 -6.75 15.23
C LEU A 159 19.41 -5.64 15.66
N ALA A 160 19.06 -4.85 16.69
CA ALA A 160 19.89 -3.75 17.20
C ALA A 160 20.94 -4.18 18.26
N LYS A 161 21.08 -5.48 18.51
CA LYS A 161 22.08 -6.09 19.40
C LYS A 161 23.18 -6.79 18.60
#